data_AF-A0A354B9X5-F1
#
_entry.id   AF-A0A354B9X5-F1
#
_cell.length_a   1.000
_cell.length_b   1.000
_cell.length_c   1.000
_cell.angle_alpha   90.00
_cell.angle_beta   90.00
_cell.angle_gamma   90.00
#
_symmetry.space_group_name_H-M   'P 1'
#
loop_
_entity.id
_entity.type
_entity.pdbx_description
1 polymer ?
#
loop_
_entity_poly.entity_id
_entity_poly.type
_entity_poly.pdbx_seq_one_letter_code
_entity_poly.pdbx_strand_id
1 'polypeptide(L)'
;MTRMMIAAVTLGNGGFEMIEIQQVPIPIPAAGEVRLKVLAAGMNNTEINTRLGWYSADVEVSTDAVAGTADGTVQREDGGWNEPTPWPLIQG
;
A
#
# COMPACT_ATOMS: atom_id res chain seq x y z
N MET A 1 16.20 14.71 18.07
CA MET A 1 15.57 13.36 18.00
C MET A 1 14.50 13.40 16.92
N THR A 2 14.53 12.46 15.98
CA THR A 2 13.48 12.31 14.96
C THR A 2 12.19 11.89 15.65
N ARG A 3 11.08 12.61 15.39
CA ARG A 3 9.77 12.19 15.88
C ARG A 3 9.21 11.10 14.96
N MET A 4 8.64 10.06 15.55
CA MET A 4 8.10 8.90 14.85
C MET A 4 6.56 8.89 14.93
N MET A 5 5.91 8.24 13.96
CA MET A 5 4.48 7.90 13.97
C MET A 5 4.30 6.41 13.68
N ILE A 6 3.15 5.86 14.06
CA ILE A 6 2.74 4.52 13.67
C ILE A 6 2.03 4.60 12.32
N ALA A 7 2.38 3.70 11.40
CA ALA A 7 1.73 3.55 10.11
C ALA A 7 1.53 2.07 9.76
N ALA A 8 0.49 1.77 8.99
CA ALA A 8 0.40 0.53 8.23
C ALA A 8 1.20 0.70 6.94
N VAL A 9 2.25 -0.10 6.78
CA VAL A 9 3.20 -0.04 5.67
C VAL A 9 3.01 -1.27 4.80
N THR A 10 2.69 -1.07 3.53
CA THR A 10 2.65 -2.13 2.52
C THR A 10 4.04 -2.27 1.89
N LEU A 11 4.61 -3.47 1.97
CA LEU A 11 6.00 -3.74 1.60
C LEU A 11 6.20 -4.20 0.17
N GLY A 12 5.14 -4.67 -0.48
CA GLY A 12 5.20 -5.27 -1.81
C GLY A 12 3.85 -5.87 -2.21
N ASN A 13 3.85 -6.59 -3.32
CA ASN A 13 2.69 -7.38 -3.71
C ASN A 13 2.58 -8.67 -2.90
N GLY A 14 1.38 -9.07 -2.48
CA GLY A 14 1.17 -10.33 -1.77
C GLY A 14 -0.05 -10.39 -0.86
N GLY A 15 -0.05 -11.39 0.01
CA GLY A 15 -1.04 -11.60 1.05
C GLY A 15 -0.87 -10.60 2.22
N PHE A 16 -1.50 -10.90 3.35
CA PHE A 16 -1.51 -9.99 4.50
C PHE A 16 -0.12 -9.79 5.12
N GLU A 17 0.81 -10.71 4.88
CA GLU A 17 2.22 -10.62 5.27
C GLU A 17 2.94 -9.39 4.69
N MET A 18 2.40 -8.81 3.60
CA MET A 18 2.94 -7.58 3.02
C MET A 18 2.50 -6.31 3.76
N ILE A 19 1.69 -6.40 4.82
CA ILE A 19 1.28 -5.26 5.64
C ILE A 19 1.91 -5.36 7.02
N GLU A 20 2.72 -4.36 7.38
CA GLU A 20 3.32 -4.25 8.69
C GLU A 20 2.92 -2.96 9.41
N ILE A 21 2.67 -3.05 10.71
CA ILE A 21 2.50 -1.86 11.56
C ILE A 21 3.88 -1.45 12.06
N GLN A 22 4.39 -0.31 11.58
CA GLN A 22 5.75 0.15 11.85
C GLN A 22 5.78 1.54 12.49
N GLN A 23 6.87 1.83 13.21
CA GLN A 23 7.26 3.20 13.55
C GLN A 23 8.06 3.82 12.40
N VAL A 24 7.52 4.86 11.78
CA VAL A 24 8.14 5.58 10.66
C VAL A 24 8.39 7.06 11.01
N PRO A 25 9.36 7.73 10.39
CA PRO A 25 9.57 9.16 10.60
C PRO A 25 8.33 9.98 10.23
N ILE A 26 8.00 10.98 11.05
CA ILE A 26 6.93 11.92 10.70
C ILE A 26 7.38 12.76 9.49
N PRO A 27 6.61 12.80 8.39
CA PRO A 27 6.97 13.61 7.22
C PRO A 27 6.94 15.11 7.53
N ILE A 28 7.81 15.85 6.85
CA ILE A 28 7.87 17.31 6.91
C ILE A 28 7.12 17.83 5.67
N PRO A 29 5.99 18.55 5.84
CA PRO A 29 5.26 19.09 4.71
C PRO A 29 6.10 20.15 3.96
N ALA A 30 6.03 20.12 2.63
CA ALA A 30 6.60 21.15 1.78
C ALA A 30 5.78 22.45 1.81
N ALA A 31 6.26 23.49 1.13
CA ALA A 31 5.51 24.74 0.98
C ALA A 31 4.16 24.48 0.29
N GLY A 32 3.06 24.84 0.96
CA GLY A 32 1.70 24.60 0.47
C GLY A 32 1.06 23.30 0.95
N GLU A 33 1.79 22.42 1.64
CA GLU A 33 1.26 21.18 2.20
C GLU A 33 0.88 21.35 3.68
N VAL A 34 -0.02 20.48 4.16
CA VAL A 34 -0.38 20.39 5.57
C VAL A 34 -0.14 18.98 6.08
N ARG A 35 0.25 18.86 7.36
CA ARG A 35 0.35 17.57 8.04
C ARG A 35 -0.87 17.36 8.92
N LEU A 36 -1.61 16.31 8.66
CA LEU A 36 -2.77 15.92 9.45
C LEU A 36 -2.40 14.88 10.50
N LYS A 37 -2.98 15.01 11.69
CA LYS A 37 -3.02 13.92 12.66
C LYS A 37 -4.25 13.08 12.35
N VAL A 38 -4.07 11.99 11.62
CA VAL A 38 -5.15 11.07 11.25
C VAL A 38 -5.75 10.48 12.53
N LEU A 39 -7.08 10.62 12.69
CA LEU A 39 -7.83 10.04 13.82
C LEU A 39 -8.58 8.77 13.41
N ALA A 40 -8.94 8.67 12.13
CA ALA A 40 -9.54 7.51 11.50
C ALA A 40 -9.20 7.55 10.00
N ALA A 41 -9.10 6.38 9.39
CA ALA A 41 -8.98 6.19 7.94
C ALA A 41 -10.07 5.23 7.49
N GLY A 42 -10.68 5.50 6.33
CA GLY A 42 -11.60 4.57 5.69
C GLY A 42 -10.81 3.48 4.96
N MET A 43 -11.43 2.31 4.78
CA MET A 43 -10.90 1.29 3.87
C MET A 43 -11.52 1.45 2.48
N ASN A 44 -10.69 1.36 1.46
CA ASN A 44 -11.04 1.34 0.05
C ASN A 44 -10.51 0.05 -0.60
N ASN A 45 -11.18 -0.42 -1.65
CA ASN A 45 -10.72 -1.57 -2.40
C ASN A 45 -9.38 -1.32 -3.11
N THR A 46 -9.02 -0.05 -3.33
CA THR A 46 -7.75 0.36 -3.95
C THR A 46 -6.55 -0.12 -3.14
N GLU A 47 -6.60 -0.08 -1.81
CA GLU A 47 -5.51 -0.61 -0.96
C GLU A 47 -5.31 -2.11 -1.18
N ILE A 48 -6.42 -2.86 -1.31
CA ILE A 48 -6.39 -4.30 -1.56
C ILE A 48 -5.83 -4.57 -2.96
N ASN A 49 -6.36 -3.88 -3.98
CA ASN A 49 -5.96 -4.05 -5.37
C ASN A 49 -4.48 -3.71 -5.59
N THR A 50 -4.00 -2.60 -5.04
CA THR A 50 -2.59 -2.20 -5.10
C THR A 50 -1.69 -3.27 -4.46
N ARG A 51 -2.03 -3.76 -3.27
CA ARG A 51 -1.28 -4.84 -2.62
C ARG A 51 -1.32 -6.13 -3.42
N LEU A 52 -2.42 -6.47 -4.06
CA LEU A 52 -2.51 -7.70 -4.85
C LEU A 52 -1.88 -7.57 -6.25
N GLY A 53 -1.44 -6.36 -6.64
CA GLY A 53 -0.95 -6.10 -7.99
C GLY A 53 -2.06 -6.25 -9.04
N TRP A 54 -3.31 -6.03 -8.63
CA TRP A 54 -4.51 -6.32 -9.41
C TRP A 54 -4.64 -5.45 -10.67
N TYR A 55 -3.98 -4.29 -10.70
CA TYR A 55 -4.01 -3.40 -11.87
C TYR A 55 -3.07 -3.81 -13.02
N SER A 56 -2.32 -4.91 -12.84
CA SER A 56 -1.48 -5.50 -13.89
C SER A 56 -2.34 -5.97 -15.05
N ALA A 57 -1.82 -5.82 -16.28
CA ALA A 57 -2.54 -6.18 -17.50
C ALA A 57 -2.87 -7.68 -17.58
N ASP A 58 -2.08 -8.52 -16.89
CA ASP A 58 -2.23 -9.98 -16.88
C ASP A 58 -3.19 -10.49 -15.79
N VAL A 59 -3.90 -9.60 -15.10
CA VAL A 59 -4.92 -9.97 -14.10
C VAL A 59 -6.31 -9.84 -14.70
N GLU A 60 -6.96 -10.98 -14.95
CA GLU A 60 -8.29 -11.05 -15.59
C GLU A 60 -9.42 -11.49 -14.63
N VAL A 61 -9.11 -11.68 -13.35
CA VAL A 61 -10.04 -12.22 -12.35
C VAL A 61 -10.37 -11.17 -11.28
N SER A 62 -11.42 -11.43 -10.48
CA SER A 62 -11.82 -10.52 -9.41
C SER A 62 -10.75 -10.38 -8.32
N THR A 63 -10.81 -9.28 -7.58
CA THR A 63 -9.96 -9.04 -6.39
C THR A 63 -9.99 -10.22 -5.42
N ASP A 64 -11.18 -10.77 -5.14
CA ASP A 64 -11.34 -11.91 -4.23
C ASP A 64 -10.61 -13.17 -4.73
N ALA A 65 -10.62 -13.41 -6.04
CA ALA A 65 -9.92 -14.54 -6.63
C ALA A 65 -8.41 -14.38 -6.51
N VAL A 66 -7.87 -13.18 -6.79
CA VAL A 66 -6.42 -12.90 -6.62
C VAL A 66 -6.03 -13.01 -5.15
N ALA A 67 -6.87 -12.49 -4.24
CA ALA A 67 -6.62 -12.54 -2.80
C ALA A 67 -6.47 -13.97 -2.28
N GLY A 68 -7.25 -14.92 -2.83
CA GLY A 68 -7.20 -16.34 -2.45
C GLY A 68 -5.90 -17.05 -2.83
N THR A 69 -5.11 -16.50 -3.75
CA THR A 69 -3.86 -17.11 -4.24
C THR A 69 -2.62 -16.26 -3.97
N ALA A 70 -2.76 -15.10 -3.33
CA ALA A 70 -1.65 -14.19 -3.09
C ALA A 70 -0.79 -14.67 -1.92
N ASP A 71 0.46 -15.04 -2.21
CA ASP A 71 1.44 -15.58 -1.25
C ASP A 71 2.76 -14.78 -1.22
N GLY A 72 2.79 -13.61 -1.87
CA GLY A 72 3.95 -12.72 -1.91
C GLY A 72 5.05 -13.12 -2.89
N THR A 73 4.91 -14.25 -3.60
CA THR A 73 5.94 -14.73 -4.54
C THR A 73 5.95 -14.00 -5.88
N VAL A 74 4.85 -13.35 -6.24
CA VAL A 74 4.69 -12.62 -7.50
C VAL A 74 4.70 -11.12 -7.23
N GLN A 75 5.75 -10.44 -7.67
CA GLN A 75 5.81 -8.99 -7.75
C GLN A 75 5.43 -8.55 -9.16
N ARG A 76 4.48 -7.62 -9.27
CA ARG A 76 3.97 -7.12 -10.55
C ARG A 76 4.39 -5.67 -10.70
N GLU A 77 5.42 -5.43 -11.51
CA GLU A 77 5.93 -4.07 -11.77
C GLU A 77 4.85 -3.16 -12.38
N ASP A 78 3.97 -3.74 -13.19
CA ASP A 78 2.80 -3.09 -13.80
C ASP A 78 1.53 -3.16 -12.92
N GLY A 79 1.63 -3.67 -11.69
CA GLY A 79 0.50 -3.92 -10.80
C GLY A 79 -0.08 -2.69 -10.09
N GLY A 80 0.49 -1.51 -10.32
CA GLY A 80 0.04 -0.25 -9.72
C GLY A 80 -1.02 0.48 -10.54
N TRP A 81 -1.70 1.45 -9.91
CA TRP A 81 -2.71 2.26 -10.61
C TRP A 81 -2.02 3.31 -11.49
N ASN A 82 -2.08 3.11 -12.81
CA ASN A 82 -1.41 3.88 -13.88
C ASN A 82 0.12 3.85 -13.89
N GLU A 83 0.77 3.79 -12.73
CA GLU A 83 2.22 3.81 -12.56
C GLU A 83 2.66 2.68 -11.62
N PRO A 84 3.93 2.25 -11.67
CA PRO A 84 4.47 1.29 -10.70
C PRO A 84 4.27 1.76 -9.26
N THR A 85 3.87 0.83 -8.38
CA THR A 85 3.65 1.15 -6.97
C THR A 85 5.00 1.40 -6.26
N PRO A 86 5.19 2.54 -5.58
CA PRO A 86 6.44 2.81 -4.88
C PRO A 86 6.47 2.09 -3.53
N TRP A 87 7.17 0.96 -3.47
CA TRP A 87 7.37 0.22 -2.23
C TRP A 87 8.55 0.79 -1.41
N PRO A 88 8.46 0.86 -0.07
CA PRO A 88 7.27 0.62 0.74
C PRO A 88 6.25 1.77 0.62
N LEU A 89 4.97 1.45 0.72
CA LEU A 89 3.86 2.39 0.57
C LEU A 89 3.06 2.50 1.86
N ILE A 90 2.73 3.73 2.28
CA ILE A 90 1.71 3.98 3.30
C ILE A 90 0.48 4.54 2.56
N GLN A 91 -0.59 3.75 2.51
CA GLN A 91 -1.88 4.18 1.94
C GLN A 91 -2.78 4.70 3.06
N GLY A 92 -3.52 5.77 2.79
CA GLY A 92 -4.42 6.42 3.74
C GLY A 92 -5.18 7.58 3.11
#